data_AF-A0A0B1RUV2-F1
#
_entry.id   AF-A0A0B1RUV2-F1
#
_cell.length_a   1.000
_cell.length_b   1.000
_cell.length_c   1.000
_cell.angle_alpha   90.00
_cell.angle_beta   90.00
_cell.angle_gamma   90.00
#
_symmetry.space_group_name_H-M   'P 1'
#
loop_
_entity.id
_entity.type
_entity.pdbx_description
1 polymer ?
#
loop_
_entity_poly.entity_id
_entity_poly.type
_entity_poly.pdbx_seq_one_letter_code
_entity_poly.pdbx_strand_id
1 'polypeptide(L)'
;MSIGQCIDFATHVGYRIYRSECKDPDERIRDAMGAIAWPVLQAGSSTLLAIVVMILVPSNAVRMFARTSVLVVATGLFHGLLVLPVIIRTFASHAKAHVPHRKE
;
A
#
# COMPACT_ATOMS: atom_id res chain seq x y z
N MET A 1 6.30 -9.14 -8.77
CA MET A 1 5.66 -8.84 -7.46
C MET A 1 5.56 -7.35 -7.18
N SER A 2 6.63 -6.55 -7.30
CA SER A 2 6.64 -5.14 -6.86
C SER A 2 5.58 -4.25 -7.52
N ILE A 3 5.48 -4.24 -8.86
CA ILE A 3 4.61 -3.31 -9.59
C ILE A 3 3.13 -3.50 -9.23
N GLY A 4 2.66 -4.75 -9.14
CA GLY A 4 1.27 -5.05 -8.80
C GLY A 4 0.89 -4.56 -7.40
N GLN A 5 1.74 -4.81 -6.40
CA GLN A 5 1.50 -4.36 -5.03
C GLN A 5 1.49 -2.83 -4.91
N CYS A 6 2.36 -2.14 -5.67
CA CYS A 6 2.38 -0.68 -5.72
C CYS A 6 1.11 -0.10 -6.34
N ILE A 7 0.64 -0.67 -7.46
CA ILE A 7 -0.59 -0.24 -8.12
C ILE A 7 -1.77 -0.44 -7.17
N ASP A 8 -1.92 -1.65 -6.62
CA ASP A 8 -3.03 -2.01 -5.73
C ASP A 8 -3.16 -1.01 -4.57
N PHE A 9 -2.04 -0.74 -3.91
CA PHE A 9 -1.94 0.24 -2.84
C PHE A 9 -2.34 1.66 -3.30
N ALA A 10 -1.80 2.15 -4.41
CA ALA A 10 -2.12 3.48 -4.92
C ALA A 10 -3.60 3.63 -5.30
N THR A 11 -4.19 2.63 -5.96
CA THR A 11 -5.62 2.65 -6.30
C THR A 11 -6.51 2.59 -5.09
N HIS A 12 -6.21 1.72 -4.11
CA HIS A 12 -7.01 1.63 -2.89
C HIS A 12 -6.98 2.92 -2.09
N VAL A 13 -5.81 3.52 -1.93
CA VAL A 13 -5.66 4.77 -1.19
C VAL A 13 -6.33 5.93 -1.93
N GLY A 14 -6.09 6.05 -3.24
CA GLY A 14 -6.72 7.06 -4.07
C GLY A 14 -8.25 6.97 -4.07
N TYR A 15 -8.80 5.76 -4.19
CA TYR A 15 -10.24 5.51 -4.13
C TYR A 15 -10.83 5.88 -2.76
N ARG A 16 -10.15 5.50 -1.68
CA ARG A 16 -10.55 5.82 -0.31
C ARG A 16 -10.57 7.32 -0.04
N ILE A 17 -9.59 8.05 -0.55
CA ILE A 17 -9.54 9.51 -0.45
C ILE A 17 -10.65 10.13 -1.29
N TYR A 18 -10.84 9.67 -2.52
CA TYR A 18 -11.89 10.17 -3.42
C TYR A 18 -13.29 10.02 -2.82
N ARG A 19 -13.56 8.88 -2.16
CA ARG A 19 -14.86 8.58 -1.53
C ARG A 19 -15.02 9.15 -0.10
N SER A 20 -13.95 9.61 0.53
CA SER A 20 -14.03 10.10 1.91
C SER A 20 -14.86 11.39 2.00
N GLU A 21 -15.79 11.40 2.95
CA GLU A 21 -16.69 12.53 3.24
C GLU A 21 -16.05 13.55 4.20
N CYS A 22 -14.87 13.25 4.75
CA CYS A 22 -14.15 14.15 5.65
C CYS A 22 -13.73 15.41 4.87
N LYS A 23 -13.94 16.60 5.45
CA LYS A 23 -13.53 17.88 4.84
C LYS A 23 -12.05 18.17 5.06
N ASP A 24 -11.52 17.73 6.20
CA ASP A 24 -10.12 17.93 6.57
C ASP A 24 -9.19 16.94 5.84
N PRO A 25 -8.21 17.43 5.06
CA PRO A 25 -7.30 16.56 4.30
C PRO A 25 -6.52 15.58 5.19
N ASP A 26 -6.07 16.03 6.36
CA ASP A 26 -5.31 15.19 7.29
C ASP A 26 -6.19 14.06 7.88
N GLU A 27 -7.49 14.30 8.08
CA GLU A 27 -8.43 13.30 8.58
C GLU A 27 -8.80 12.26 7.51
N ARG A 28 -9.01 12.71 6.25
CA ARG A 28 -9.18 11.81 5.08
C ARG A 28 -8.00 10.86 4.92
N ILE A 29 -6.79 11.36 5.10
CA ILE A 29 -5.55 10.58 4.96
C ILE A 29 -5.43 9.56 6.09
N ARG A 30 -5.69 9.98 7.34
CA ARG A 30 -5.66 9.07 8.49
C ARG A 30 -6.67 7.94 8.34
N ASP A 31 -7.87 8.27 7.89
CA ASP A 31 -8.92 7.28 7.63
C ASP A 31 -8.50 6.32 6.50
N ALA A 32 -8.09 6.85 5.34
CA ALA A 32 -7.61 6.03 4.22
C ALA A 32 -6.45 5.09 4.61
N MET A 33 -5.43 5.63 5.28
CA MET A 33 -4.31 4.84 5.81
C MET A 33 -4.76 3.81 6.84
N GLY A 34 -5.71 4.15 7.71
CA GLY A 34 -6.26 3.26 8.72
C GLY A 34 -6.89 1.99 8.14
N ALA A 35 -7.62 2.09 7.03
CA ALA A 35 -8.17 0.89 6.41
C ALA A 35 -7.19 0.10 5.54
N ILE A 36 -6.13 0.72 5.03
CA ILE A 36 -5.26 0.09 4.02
C ILE A 36 -3.97 -0.44 4.63
N ALA A 37 -3.48 0.14 5.73
CA ALA A 37 -2.27 -0.31 6.40
C ALA A 37 -2.36 -1.78 6.82
N TRP A 38 -3.50 -2.22 7.37
CA TRP A 38 -3.68 -3.60 7.82
C TRP A 38 -3.64 -4.62 6.65
N PRO A 39 -4.43 -4.48 5.57
CA PRO A 39 -4.32 -5.32 4.38
C PRO A 39 -2.91 -5.38 3.78
N VAL A 40 -2.21 -4.25 3.73
CA VAL A 40 -0.86 -4.17 3.16
C VAL A 40 0.16 -4.93 4.00
N LEU A 41 0.10 -4.77 5.33
CA LEU A 41 0.95 -5.54 6.24
C LEU A 41 0.66 -7.04 6.14
N GLN A 42 -0.62 -7.41 6.05
CA GLN A 42 -1.04 -8.80 5.84
C GLN A 42 -0.49 -9.36 4.52
N ALA A 43 -0.61 -8.62 3.41
CA ALA A 43 -0.05 -9.02 2.11
C ALA A 43 1.49 -9.12 2.13
N GLY A 44 2.17 -8.23 2.86
CA GLY A 44 3.60 -8.32 3.09
C GLY A 44 3.98 -9.60 3.86
N SER A 45 3.26 -9.90 4.93
CA SER A 45 3.51 -11.08 5.76
C SER A 45 3.25 -12.41 5.03
N SER A 46 2.20 -12.49 4.19
CA SER A 46 1.92 -13.70 3.40
C SER A 46 3.01 -13.97 2.36
N THR A 47 3.60 -12.91 1.79
CA THR A 47 4.76 -13.01 0.92
C THR A 47 5.98 -13.53 1.67
N LEU A 48 6.24 -13.05 2.88
CA LEU A 48 7.34 -13.54 3.71
C LEU A 48 7.16 -15.03 4.04
N LEU A 49 5.94 -15.45 4.39
CA LEU A 49 5.59 -16.86 4.60
C LEU A 49 5.87 -17.71 3.35
N ALA A 50 5.51 -17.23 2.16
CA ALA A 50 5.80 -17.92 0.91
C ALA A 50 7.32 -18.04 0.64
N ILE A 51 8.10 -17.02 1.01
CA ILE A 51 9.55 -17.02 0.88
C ILE A 51 10.21 -18.05 1.81
N VAL A 52 9.63 -18.35 2.98
CA VAL A 52 10.16 -19.39 3.90
C VAL A 52 10.27 -20.74 3.19
N VAL A 53 9.25 -21.11 2.40
CA VAL A 53 9.24 -22.36 1.63
C VAL A 53 10.32 -22.36 0.54
N MET A 54 10.57 -21.20 -0.09
CA MET A 54 11.64 -21.08 -1.09
C MET A 54 13.05 -21.26 -0.51
N ILE A 55 13.27 -20.89 0.76
CA ILE A 55 14.59 -21.06 1.41
C ILE A 55 14.93 -22.55 1.62
N LEU A 56 13.92 -23.41 1.76
CA LEU A 56 14.10 -24.86 1.94
C LEU A 56 14.60 -25.56 0.66
N VAL A 57 14.53 -24.91 -0.49
CA VAL A 57 14.99 -25.49 -1.76
C VAL A 57 16.53 -25.48 -1.82
N PRO A 58 17.19 -26.62 -2.07
CA PRO A 58 18.65 -26.73 -2.15
C PRO A 58 19.19 -26.20 -3.49
N SER A 59 18.81 -24.97 -3.86
CA SER A 59 19.27 -24.28 -5.07
C SER A 59 19.74 -22.87 -4.74
N ASN A 60 20.97 -22.55 -5.15
CA ASN A 60 21.54 -21.21 -4.95
C ASN A 60 20.75 -20.13 -5.70
N ALA A 61 20.19 -20.45 -6.88
CA ALA A 61 19.37 -19.53 -7.65
C ALA A 61 18.07 -19.17 -6.90
N VAL A 62 17.39 -20.17 -6.33
CA VAL A 62 16.16 -19.98 -5.56
C VAL A 62 16.45 -19.19 -4.27
N ARG A 63 17.57 -19.46 -3.62
CA ARG A 63 18.00 -18.72 -2.42
C ARG A 63 18.34 -17.25 -2.73
N MET A 64 18.96 -16.97 -3.89
CA MET A 64 19.17 -15.60 -4.33
C MET A 64 17.85 -14.89 -4.60
N PHE A 65 16.92 -15.53 -5.29
CA PHE A 65 15.59 -14.99 -5.55
C PHE A 65 14.80 -14.69 -4.27
N ALA A 66 14.86 -15.59 -3.28
CA ALA A 66 14.26 -15.39 -1.97
C ALA A 66 14.83 -14.13 -1.28
N ARG A 67 16.16 -13.96 -1.29
CA ARG A 67 16.82 -12.78 -0.69
C ARG A 67 16.42 -11.47 -1.38
N THR A 68 16.41 -11.42 -2.71
CA THR A 68 15.96 -10.22 -3.44
C THR A 68 14.47 -9.95 -3.20
N SER A 69 13.65 -10.98 -3.08
CA SER A 69 12.21 -10.82 -2.81
C SER A 69 11.95 -10.22 -1.43
N VAL A 70 12.69 -10.64 -0.39
CA VAL A 70 12.60 -10.03 0.96
C VAL A 70 12.96 -8.54 0.90
N LEU A 71 14.05 -8.18 0.22
CA LEU A 71 14.47 -6.78 0.09
C LEU A 71 13.44 -5.94 -0.66
N VAL A 72 12.84 -6.49 -1.73
CA VAL A 72 11.78 -5.83 -2.49
C VAL A 72 10.54 -5.58 -1.61
N VAL A 73 10.10 -6.57 -0.83
CA VAL A 73 8.94 -6.41 0.07
C VAL A 73 9.23 -5.39 1.16
N ALA A 74 10.42 -5.43 1.79
CA ALA A 74 10.81 -4.48 2.83
C ALA A 74 10.86 -3.04 2.31
N THR A 75 11.54 -2.81 1.18
CA THR A 75 11.61 -1.48 0.56
C THR A 75 10.24 -1.03 0.05
N GLY A 76 9.43 -1.93 -0.49
CA GLY A 76 8.08 -1.63 -0.95
C GLY A 76 7.14 -1.23 0.18
N LEU A 77 7.19 -1.92 1.32
CA LEU A 77 6.42 -1.55 2.52
C LEU A 77 6.90 -0.21 3.09
N PHE A 78 8.22 0.00 3.19
CA PHE A 78 8.79 1.25 3.68
C PHE A 78 8.39 2.44 2.78
N HIS A 79 8.59 2.31 1.48
CA HIS A 79 8.28 3.38 0.52
C HIS A 79 6.77 3.57 0.36
N GLY A 80 5.98 2.49 0.37
CA GLY A 80 4.53 2.54 0.32
C GLY A 80 3.92 3.22 1.54
N LEU A 81 4.21 2.75 2.75
CA LEU A 81 3.57 3.29 3.96
C LEU A 81 4.09 4.67 4.37
N LEU A 82 5.34 5.06 4.04
CA LEU A 82 5.90 6.35 4.47
C LEU A 82 5.86 7.43 3.40
N VAL A 83 6.18 7.11 2.15
CA VAL A 83 6.25 8.14 1.09
C VAL A 83 4.86 8.46 0.56
N LEU A 84 3.96 7.47 0.47
CA LEU A 84 2.61 7.71 -0.03
C LEU A 84 1.78 8.69 0.82
N PRO A 85 1.72 8.63 2.16
CA PRO A 85 0.98 9.63 2.93
C PRO A 85 1.54 11.04 2.75
N VAL A 86 2.86 11.18 2.57
CA VAL A 86 3.50 12.48 2.30
C VAL A 86 3.11 13.02 0.94
N ILE A 87 3.18 12.19 -0.12
CA ILE A 87 2.74 12.56 -1.46
C ILE A 87 1.27 12.96 -1.44
N ILE A 88 0.43 12.11 -0.83
CA ILE A 88 -1.00 12.36 -0.74
C ILE A 88 -1.27 13.66 0.01
N ARG A 89 -0.59 13.95 1.12
CA ARG A 89 -0.79 15.21 1.85
C ARG A 89 -0.54 16.42 0.96
N THR A 90 0.52 16.37 0.15
CA THR A 90 0.86 17.44 -0.79
C THR A 90 -0.21 17.60 -1.87
N PHE A 91 -0.64 16.49 -2.51
CA PHE A 91 -1.60 16.55 -3.62
C PHE A 91 -3.07 16.70 -3.17
N ALA A 92 -3.47 16.09 -2.05
CA ALA A 92 -4.84 16.10 -1.53
C ALA A 92 -5.18 17.40 -0.79
N SER A 93 -4.19 18.20 -0.38
CA SER A 93 -4.42 19.56 0.13
C SER A 93 -5.18 20.45 -0.87
N HIS A 94 -5.05 20.17 -2.18
CA HIS A 94 -5.71 20.88 -3.26
C HIS A 94 -6.98 20.18 -3.80
N ALA A 95 -7.27 18.96 -3.34
CA ALA A 95 -8.36 18.15 -3.87
C ALA A 95 -9.69 18.47 -3.16
N LYS A 96 -10.61 19.16 -3.86
CA LYS A 96 -11.97 19.40 -3.36
C LYS A 96 -12.65 18.08 -2.96
N ALA A 97 -13.33 18.07 -1.82
CA ALA A 97 -14.13 16.92 -1.39
C ALA A 97 -15.16 16.58 -2.47
N HIS A 98 -15.25 15.29 -2.82
CA HIS A 98 -16.26 14.83 -3.76
C HIS A 98 -17.63 14.91 -3.06
N VAL A 99 -18.55 15.73 -3.59
CA VAL A 99 -19.92 15.78 -3.10
C VAL A 99 -20.69 14.67 -3.81
N PRO A 100 -21.15 13.62 -3.10
CA PRO A 100 -21.89 12.55 -3.74
C PRO A 100 -23.22 13.11 -4.25
N HIS A 101 -23.51 12.90 -5.54
CA HIS A 101 -24.84 13.14 -6.09
C HIS A 101 -25.82 12.15 -5.44
N ARG A 102 -26.55 12.62 -4.43
CA ARG A 102 -27.71 11.89 -3.88
C ARG A 102 -28.73 11.78 -5.02
N LYS A 103 -28.93 10.56 -5.53
CA LYS A 103 -30.10 10.26 -6.36
C LYS A 103 -31.29 10.21 -5.40
N GLU A 104 -32.15 11.21 -5.51
CA GLU A 104 -33.49 11.21 -4.91
C GLU A 104 -34.34 10.07 -5.46
#